data_AF-A0A3L7ZWH9-F1
#
_entry.id   AF-A0A3L7ZWH9-F1
#
_cell.length_a   1.000
_cell.length_b   1.000
_cell.length_c   1.000
_cell.angle_alpha   90.00
_cell.angle_beta   90.00
_cell.angle_gamma   90.00
#
_symmetry.space_group_name_H-M   'P 1'
#
loop_
_entity.id
_entity.type
_entity.pdbx_description
1 polymer ?
#
loop_
_entity_poly.entity_id
_entity_poly.type
_entity_poly.pdbx_seq_one_letter_code
_entity_poly.pdbx_strand_id
1 'polypeptide(L)'
;MKKTSLSLIGLVAAGAIAVAVATAVITCANNGREAALLLLDGEPIEKQLPEFSQIVFTNNDDIIDNIPGIYVELSYPFTVIQNDEISSPYITADPEWYKYITVSADSGILTVDMDFHGIEALMEKMKDERRNLVFKGGPMTIYVPKAMLTSVEASQSAVTCIEHINADVLDITLGNVLFYNCRLDSLRMTSRYDSQLSTVFTDCTIDDVVLKSDRTEDVTVNGSGNSINTFVWLDSYPKTDKHAYMNFNTTGIKDFEWKPELTARDIVFSRKGSIRSSALEAVPDTVPYISDLIISYP
;
A
#
# COMPACT_ATOMS: atom_id res chain seq x y z
N MET A 1 -35.76 -42.43 -24.11
CA MET A 1 -34.90 -41.86 -23.04
C MET A 1 -33.52 -42.57 -22.96
N LYS A 2 -32.69 -42.56 -24.02
CA LYS A 2 -31.32 -43.12 -24.00
C LYS A 2 -30.22 -42.15 -24.42
N LYS A 3 -30.58 -40.95 -24.92
CA LYS A 3 -29.62 -39.94 -25.42
C LYS A 3 -29.13 -38.98 -24.33
N THR A 4 -29.94 -38.71 -23.30
CA THR A 4 -29.61 -37.79 -22.20
C THR A 4 -28.58 -38.34 -21.23
N SER A 5 -28.46 -39.68 -21.11
CA SER A 5 -27.55 -40.36 -20.19
C SER A 5 -26.10 -40.39 -20.70
N LEU A 6 -25.92 -40.54 -22.02
CA LEU A 6 -24.59 -40.55 -22.66
C LEU A 6 -23.95 -39.16 -22.71
N SER A 7 -24.76 -38.10 -22.90
CA SER A 7 -24.29 -36.72 -22.82
C SER A 7 -23.88 -36.31 -21.40
N LEU A 8 -24.57 -36.82 -20.37
CA LEU A 8 -24.24 -36.54 -18.97
C LEU A 8 -22.93 -37.24 -18.55
N ILE A 9 -22.72 -38.49 -18.98
CA ILE A 9 -21.46 -39.23 -18.74
C ILE A 9 -20.30 -38.58 -19.51
N GLY A 10 -20.53 -38.11 -20.74
CA GLY A 10 -19.54 -37.38 -21.54
C GLY A 10 -19.14 -36.03 -20.93
N LEU A 11 -20.08 -35.28 -20.34
CA LEU A 11 -19.82 -34.02 -19.63
C LEU A 11 -19.06 -34.24 -18.32
N VAL A 12 -19.38 -35.31 -17.57
CA VAL A 12 -18.65 -35.67 -16.35
C VAL A 12 -17.23 -36.12 -16.67
N ALA A 13 -17.04 -36.90 -17.73
CA ALA A 13 -15.71 -37.31 -18.18
C ALA A 13 -14.88 -36.12 -18.71
N ALA A 14 -15.47 -35.21 -19.49
CA ALA A 14 -14.80 -34.01 -19.96
C ALA A 14 -14.46 -33.04 -18.82
N GLY A 15 -15.35 -32.89 -17.82
CA GLY A 15 -15.09 -32.12 -16.60
C GLY A 15 -13.96 -32.71 -15.76
N ALA A 16 -13.90 -34.03 -15.62
CA ALA A 16 -12.82 -34.71 -14.90
C ALA A 16 -11.46 -34.57 -15.63
N ILE A 17 -11.45 -34.62 -16.96
CA ILE A 17 -10.25 -34.41 -17.77
C ILE A 17 -9.81 -32.93 -17.70
N ALA A 18 -10.72 -31.98 -17.75
CA ALA A 18 -10.40 -30.55 -17.61
C ALA A 18 -9.83 -30.22 -16.22
N VAL A 19 -10.39 -30.83 -15.16
CA VAL A 19 -9.85 -30.70 -13.80
C VAL A 19 -8.49 -31.37 -13.69
N ALA A 20 -8.30 -32.58 -14.22
CA ALA A 20 -7.01 -33.27 -14.18
C ALA A 20 -5.93 -32.53 -14.98
N VAL A 21 -6.27 -31.92 -16.12
CA VAL A 21 -5.37 -31.10 -16.92
C VAL A 21 -5.08 -29.77 -16.22
N ALA A 22 -6.07 -29.09 -15.63
CA ALA A 22 -5.83 -27.88 -14.86
C ALA A 22 -4.96 -28.15 -13.62
N THR A 23 -5.22 -29.24 -12.91
CA THR A 23 -4.40 -29.67 -11.77
C THR A 23 -2.99 -30.03 -12.24
N ALA A 24 -2.83 -30.79 -13.33
CA ALA A 24 -1.52 -31.11 -13.90
C ALA A 24 -0.79 -29.87 -14.42
N VAL A 25 -1.48 -28.87 -14.99
CA VAL A 25 -0.88 -27.60 -15.43
C VAL A 25 -0.48 -26.75 -14.22
N ILE A 26 -1.25 -26.71 -13.14
CA ILE A 26 -0.87 -26.03 -11.88
C ILE A 26 0.34 -26.74 -11.24
N THR A 27 0.33 -28.08 -11.21
CA THR A 27 1.46 -28.88 -10.73
C THR A 27 2.68 -28.72 -11.63
N CYS A 28 2.53 -28.64 -12.95
CA CYS A 28 3.64 -28.44 -13.88
C CYS A 28 4.14 -26.99 -13.93
N ALA A 29 3.28 -25.98 -13.75
CA ALA A 29 3.65 -24.56 -13.69
C ALA A 29 4.43 -24.23 -12.40
N ASN A 30 4.17 -24.96 -11.31
CA ASN A 30 4.91 -24.86 -10.04
C ASN A 30 6.06 -25.88 -9.89
N ASN A 31 6.48 -26.56 -10.96
CA ASN A 31 7.49 -27.64 -10.92
C ASN A 31 7.19 -28.79 -9.92
N GLY A 32 5.93 -28.96 -9.48
CA GLY A 32 5.51 -30.00 -8.54
C GLY A 32 6.08 -29.86 -7.13
N ARG A 33 6.67 -28.70 -6.80
CA ARG A 33 7.23 -28.43 -5.47
C ARG A 33 6.13 -27.95 -4.53
N GLU A 34 5.94 -28.67 -3.42
CA GLU A 34 5.05 -28.21 -2.36
C GLU A 34 5.55 -26.88 -1.78
N ALA A 35 4.63 -25.97 -1.48
CA ALA A 35 4.96 -24.73 -0.78
C ALA A 35 5.10 -25.01 0.73
N ALA A 36 6.14 -24.48 1.34
CA ALA A 36 6.28 -24.29 2.78
C ALA A 36 5.80 -22.89 3.12
N LEU A 37 4.88 -22.79 4.08
CA LEU A 37 4.42 -21.52 4.58
C LEU A 37 5.21 -21.18 5.83
N LEU A 38 5.88 -20.02 5.84
CA LEU A 38 6.37 -19.40 7.06
C LEU A 38 5.38 -18.29 7.42
N LEU A 39 4.62 -18.50 8.49
CA LEU A 39 3.71 -17.52 9.05
C LEU A 39 4.32 -17.02 10.36
N LEU A 40 4.41 -15.71 10.53
CA LEU A 40 4.83 -15.09 11.79
C LEU A 40 3.58 -14.70 12.58
N ASP A 41 2.99 -15.66 13.29
CA ASP A 41 1.77 -15.50 14.11
C ASP A 41 1.99 -15.73 15.61
N GLY A 42 3.25 -15.65 16.06
CA GLY A 42 3.63 -15.72 17.45
C GLY A 42 3.13 -14.53 18.27
N GLU A 43 3.18 -14.68 19.60
CA GLU A 43 2.85 -13.61 20.53
C GLU A 43 3.83 -12.43 20.37
N PRO A 44 3.35 -11.22 20.05
CA PRO A 44 4.24 -10.08 19.85
C PRO A 44 5.00 -9.73 21.13
N ILE A 45 6.30 -9.46 20.99
CA ILE A 45 7.12 -8.91 22.07
C ILE A 45 7.29 -7.41 21.90
N GLU A 46 7.37 -6.71 23.02
CA GLU A 46 7.71 -5.31 23.07
C GLU A 46 9.23 -5.11 23.07
N LYS A 47 9.73 -4.20 22.23
CA LYS A 47 11.10 -3.72 22.25
C LYS A 47 11.12 -2.19 22.30
N GLN A 48 11.73 -1.66 23.35
CA GLN A 48 11.90 -0.22 23.52
C GLN A 48 12.78 0.37 22.42
N LEU A 49 12.40 1.54 21.91
CA LEU A 49 13.10 2.27 20.88
C LEU A 49 13.67 3.58 21.45
N PRO A 50 14.79 4.08 20.93
CA PRO A 50 15.23 5.45 21.23
C PRO A 50 14.26 6.45 20.61
N GLU A 51 14.39 7.73 21.00
CA GLU A 51 13.62 8.81 20.38
C GLU A 51 14.01 9.01 18.91
N PHE A 52 13.01 9.33 18.09
CA PHE A 52 13.09 9.60 16.67
C PHE A 52 11.95 10.56 16.30
N SER A 53 11.99 11.10 15.09
CA SER A 53 10.88 11.88 14.52
C SER A 53 10.52 11.45 13.11
N GLN A 54 11.35 10.60 12.51
CA GLN A 54 11.17 10.03 11.20
C GLN A 54 11.23 8.51 11.27
N ILE A 55 10.38 7.85 10.50
CA ILE A 55 10.45 6.40 10.26
C ILE A 55 10.78 6.18 8.79
N VAL A 56 11.65 5.22 8.51
CA VAL A 56 11.99 4.77 7.16
C VAL A 56 11.80 3.26 7.11
N PHE A 57 10.87 2.81 6.28
CA PHE A 57 10.70 1.39 5.95
C PHE A 57 11.43 1.10 4.64
N THR A 58 12.46 0.27 4.70
CA THR A 58 13.20 -0.21 3.52
C THR A 58 12.99 -1.69 3.33
N ASN A 59 13.11 -2.12 2.09
CA ASN A 59 13.12 -3.52 1.72
C ASN A 59 14.26 -3.76 0.73
N ASN A 60 14.94 -4.89 0.89
CA ASN A 60 15.96 -5.30 -0.05
C ASN A 60 15.29 -6.04 -1.23
N ASP A 61 14.91 -5.28 -2.26
CA ASP A 61 14.27 -5.79 -3.48
C ASP A 61 15.10 -6.91 -4.14
N ASP A 62 16.44 -6.85 -4.05
CA ASP A 62 17.31 -7.85 -4.66
C ASP A 62 17.13 -9.24 -4.05
N ILE A 63 16.75 -9.34 -2.77
CA ILE A 63 16.49 -10.63 -2.11
C ILE A 63 15.09 -11.15 -2.44
N ILE A 64 14.12 -10.24 -2.53
CA ILE A 64 12.71 -10.57 -2.79
C ILE A 64 12.53 -11.04 -4.25
N ASP A 65 13.18 -10.36 -5.20
CA ASP A 65 12.96 -10.60 -6.63
C ASP A 65 13.93 -11.61 -7.26
N ASN A 66 15.14 -11.80 -6.70
CA ASN A 66 16.17 -12.63 -7.35
C ASN A 66 16.39 -14.01 -6.72
N ILE A 67 15.57 -14.45 -5.77
CA ILE A 67 15.72 -15.78 -5.15
C ILE A 67 14.67 -16.76 -5.67
N PRO A 68 15.05 -17.69 -6.58
CA PRO A 68 14.12 -18.67 -7.10
C PRO A 68 13.57 -19.57 -5.99
N GLY A 69 12.25 -19.58 -5.84
CA GLY A 69 11.55 -20.43 -4.87
C GLY A 69 11.27 -19.77 -3.53
N ILE A 70 11.58 -18.49 -3.34
CA ILE A 70 10.98 -17.66 -2.28
C ILE A 70 9.91 -16.78 -2.88
N TYR A 71 8.75 -16.72 -2.22
CA TYR A 71 7.70 -15.76 -2.50
C TYR A 71 7.42 -15.01 -1.20
N VAL A 72 7.66 -13.70 -1.19
CA VAL A 72 7.36 -12.86 -0.03
C VAL A 72 5.98 -12.23 -0.23
N GLU A 73 5.07 -12.53 0.68
CA GLU A 73 3.74 -11.96 0.71
C GLU A 73 3.63 -11.03 1.93
N LEU A 74 3.96 -9.76 1.72
CA LEU A 74 3.85 -8.70 2.73
C LEU A 74 2.43 -8.12 2.78
N SER A 75 1.42 -8.99 2.74
CA SER A 75 0.00 -8.62 2.85
C SER A 75 -0.37 -8.04 4.23
N TYR A 76 0.54 -8.06 5.20
CA TYR A 76 0.32 -7.58 6.56
C TYR A 76 0.85 -6.17 6.74
N PRO A 77 0.11 -5.30 7.45
CA PRO A 77 0.46 -3.90 7.55
C PRO A 77 1.64 -3.66 8.51
N PHE A 78 2.52 -2.75 8.12
CA PHE A 78 3.36 -2.00 9.05
C PHE A 78 2.50 -0.89 9.65
N THR A 79 2.21 -0.98 10.94
CA THR A 79 1.33 -0.02 11.61
C THR A 79 2.13 0.95 12.47
N VAL A 80 1.82 2.23 12.38
CA VAL A 80 2.34 3.27 13.28
C VAL A 80 1.15 3.88 14.02
N ILE A 81 1.17 3.81 15.34
CA ILE A 81 0.08 4.28 16.21
C ILE A 81 0.62 5.35 17.15
N GLN A 82 -0.01 6.52 17.17
CA GLN A 82 0.23 7.46 18.25
C GLN A 82 -0.53 7.03 19.50
N ASN A 83 0.18 6.96 20.62
CA ASN A 83 -0.39 6.72 21.94
C ASN A 83 0.02 7.87 22.88
N ASP A 84 -0.95 8.66 23.31
CA ASP A 84 -0.71 9.83 24.18
C ASP A 84 -0.36 9.43 25.63
N GLU A 85 -0.55 8.17 26.01
CA GLU A 85 -0.28 7.67 27.38
C GLU A 85 1.17 7.22 27.59
N ILE A 86 1.95 7.08 26.51
CA ILE A 86 3.33 6.63 26.56
C ILE A 86 4.29 7.80 26.44
N SER A 87 5.43 7.70 27.11
CA SER A 87 6.49 8.74 27.11
C SER A 87 7.71 8.35 26.27
N SER A 88 7.78 7.11 25.81
CA SER A 88 8.88 6.61 24.99
C SER A 88 8.34 5.64 23.94
N PRO A 89 8.89 5.67 22.71
CA PRO A 89 8.43 4.82 21.64
C PRO A 89 8.86 3.37 21.84
N TYR A 90 8.09 2.45 21.26
CA TYR A 90 8.44 1.03 21.23
C TYR A 90 7.85 0.37 19.98
N ILE A 91 8.37 -0.81 19.66
CA ILE A 91 7.87 -1.65 18.58
C ILE A 91 7.35 -2.97 19.16
N THR A 92 6.22 -3.44 18.64
CA THR A 92 5.71 -4.79 18.88
C THR A 92 5.73 -5.58 17.60
N ALA A 93 6.26 -6.80 17.67
CA ALA A 93 6.35 -7.74 16.57
C ALA A 93 6.54 -9.15 17.10
N ASP A 94 6.16 -10.16 16.31
CA ASP A 94 6.61 -11.54 16.54
C ASP A 94 8.15 -11.57 16.68
N PRO A 95 8.72 -12.17 17.74
CA PRO A 95 10.18 -12.33 17.89
C PRO A 95 10.91 -12.87 16.66
N GLU A 96 10.26 -13.72 15.86
CA GLU A 96 10.82 -14.29 14.65
C GLU A 96 11.12 -13.22 13.58
N TRP A 97 10.41 -12.08 13.59
CA TRP A 97 10.72 -10.96 12.68
C TRP A 97 12.18 -10.53 12.79
N TYR A 98 12.75 -10.50 14.00
CA TYR A 98 14.11 -10.02 14.24
C TYR A 98 15.22 -10.90 13.67
N LYS A 99 14.89 -12.07 13.07
CA LYS A 99 15.82 -12.87 12.29
C LYS A 99 15.91 -12.42 10.82
N TYR A 100 14.95 -11.61 10.38
CA TYR A 100 14.77 -11.24 8.98
C TYR A 100 14.71 -9.73 8.77
N ILE A 101 14.85 -8.94 9.84
CA ILE A 101 14.84 -7.48 9.76
C ILE A 101 15.96 -6.89 10.62
N THR A 102 16.46 -5.75 10.18
CA THR A 102 17.29 -4.87 10.99
C THR A 102 16.47 -3.67 11.46
N VAL A 103 16.40 -3.48 12.78
CA VAL A 103 15.81 -2.28 13.39
C VAL A 103 16.94 -1.45 13.98
N SER A 104 17.12 -0.24 13.45
CA SER A 104 18.16 0.68 13.90
C SER A 104 17.61 2.09 14.03
N ALA A 105 18.23 2.91 14.87
CA ALA A 105 17.87 4.30 15.00
C ALA A 105 19.14 5.14 15.12
N ASP A 106 19.26 6.11 14.23
CA ASP A 106 20.38 7.03 14.20
C ASP A 106 19.89 8.43 13.80
N SER A 107 20.48 9.47 14.41
CA SER A 107 20.23 10.86 14.03
C SER A 107 18.74 11.27 13.98
N GLY A 108 17.89 10.67 14.83
CA GLY A 108 16.45 10.96 14.90
C GLY A 108 15.60 10.21 13.85
N ILE A 109 16.19 9.25 13.13
CA ILE A 109 15.55 8.42 12.12
C ILE A 109 15.52 6.98 12.62
N LEU A 110 14.33 6.39 12.73
CA LEU A 110 14.15 4.95 12.91
C LEU A 110 14.12 4.28 11.54
N THR A 111 15.02 3.34 11.30
CA THR A 111 15.03 2.50 10.10
C THR A 111 14.57 1.09 10.46
N VAL A 112 13.53 0.62 9.78
CA VAL A 112 13.09 -0.77 9.80
C VAL A 112 13.39 -1.35 8.42
N ASP A 113 14.47 -2.12 8.35
CA ASP A 113 14.97 -2.70 7.11
C ASP A 113 14.59 -4.17 6.99
N MET A 114 13.78 -4.51 5.99
CA MET A 114 13.49 -5.89 5.61
C MET A 114 14.62 -6.43 4.74
N ASP A 115 15.73 -6.76 5.40
CA ASP A 115 16.98 -7.23 4.79
C ASP A 115 17.09 -8.77 4.72
N PHE A 116 16.20 -9.50 5.38
CA PHE A 116 16.13 -10.96 5.40
C PHE A 116 17.46 -11.67 5.72
N HIS A 117 18.34 -11.04 6.52
CA HIS A 117 19.72 -11.50 6.79
C HIS A 117 19.88 -12.87 7.48
N GLY A 118 18.79 -13.51 7.88
CA GLY A 118 18.77 -14.86 8.46
C GLY A 118 18.02 -15.89 7.60
N ILE A 119 17.62 -15.55 6.38
CA ILE A 119 16.80 -16.43 5.53
C ILE A 119 17.61 -17.55 4.86
N GLU A 120 18.94 -17.44 4.79
CA GLU A 120 19.82 -18.35 4.05
C GLU A 120 19.74 -19.79 4.57
N ALA A 121 19.75 -19.97 5.89
CA ALA A 121 19.63 -21.31 6.48
C ALA A 121 18.27 -21.96 6.18
N LEU A 122 17.21 -21.14 6.14
CA LEU A 122 15.87 -21.60 5.78
C LEU A 122 15.82 -21.96 4.29
N MET A 123 16.49 -21.18 3.43
CA MET A 123 16.61 -21.45 2.00
C MET A 123 17.30 -22.77 1.71
N GLU A 124 18.43 -23.04 2.36
CA GLU A 124 19.16 -24.29 2.19
C GLU A 124 18.26 -25.48 2.52
N LYS A 125 17.54 -25.40 3.65
CA LYS A 125 16.56 -26.41 4.04
C LYS A 125 15.45 -26.59 2.99
N MET A 126 14.87 -25.51 2.49
CA MET A 126 13.78 -25.59 1.49
C MET A 126 14.27 -26.16 0.15
N LYS A 127 15.52 -25.84 -0.23
CA LYS A 127 16.16 -26.40 -1.42
C LYS A 127 16.35 -27.91 -1.30
N ASP A 128 16.81 -28.39 -0.15
CA ASP A 128 17.00 -29.81 0.15
C ASP A 128 15.66 -30.56 0.14
N GLU A 129 14.62 -29.95 0.73
CA GLU A 129 13.24 -30.47 0.73
C GLU A 129 12.54 -30.33 -0.64
N ARG A 130 13.17 -29.65 -1.62
CA ARG A 130 12.59 -29.29 -2.92
C ARG A 130 11.24 -28.58 -2.78
N ARG A 131 11.15 -27.65 -1.83
CA ARG A 131 9.95 -26.85 -1.57
C ARG A 131 10.21 -25.39 -1.95
N ASN A 132 9.13 -24.69 -2.27
CA ASN A 132 9.16 -23.23 -2.33
C ASN A 132 8.82 -22.68 -0.94
N LEU A 133 9.42 -21.57 -0.53
CA LEU A 133 9.04 -20.86 0.68
C LEU A 133 8.06 -19.74 0.33
N VAL A 134 6.94 -19.68 1.03
CA VAL A 134 6.06 -18.51 1.04
C VAL A 134 6.22 -17.85 2.40
N PHE A 135 6.84 -16.67 2.43
CA PHE A 135 6.97 -15.87 3.64
C PHE A 135 5.72 -15.00 3.78
N LYS A 136 4.90 -15.30 4.79
CA LYS A 136 3.82 -14.43 5.24
C LYS A 136 4.27 -13.74 6.51
N GLY A 137 4.56 -12.45 6.39
CA GLY A 137 4.91 -11.62 7.54
C GLY A 137 3.80 -11.62 8.60
N GLY A 138 4.16 -11.23 9.80
CA GLY A 138 3.21 -10.96 10.88
C GLY A 138 2.96 -9.45 11.01
N PRO A 139 1.92 -9.01 11.73
CA PRO A 139 1.77 -7.60 12.03
C PRO A 139 2.99 -7.07 12.79
N MET A 140 3.38 -5.83 12.49
CA MET A 140 4.42 -5.10 13.19
C MET A 140 3.90 -3.70 13.47
N THR A 141 3.92 -3.31 14.75
CA THR A 141 3.33 -2.05 15.20
C THR A 141 4.36 -1.21 15.94
N ILE A 142 4.56 0.03 15.50
CA ILE A 142 5.39 1.03 16.18
C ILE A 142 4.46 1.98 16.91
N TYR A 143 4.66 2.12 18.22
CA TYR A 143 3.93 3.07 19.05
C TYR A 143 4.79 4.30 19.29
N VAL A 144 4.22 5.48 19.03
CA VAL A 144 4.87 6.77 19.21
C VAL A 144 4.13 7.64 20.22
N PRO A 145 4.84 8.34 21.12
CA PRO A 145 4.28 9.41 21.92
C PRO A 145 3.63 10.51 21.09
N LYS A 146 2.80 11.31 21.75
CA LYS A 146 2.18 12.52 21.19
C LYS A 146 3.21 13.45 20.55
N ALA A 147 2.88 13.95 19.36
CA ALA A 147 3.65 14.98 18.63
C ALA A 147 5.11 14.60 18.32
N MET A 148 5.47 13.33 18.39
CA MET A 148 6.82 12.86 18.11
C MET A 148 7.07 12.66 16.61
N LEU A 149 6.09 12.11 15.89
CA LEU A 149 6.25 11.71 14.50
C LEU A 149 6.01 12.90 13.55
N THR A 150 6.97 13.16 12.69
CA THR A 150 6.93 14.24 11.69
C THR A 150 7.02 13.72 10.25
N SER A 151 7.63 12.55 10.05
CA SER A 151 7.80 11.97 8.71
C SER A 151 7.76 10.44 8.70
N VAL A 152 7.20 9.85 7.64
CA VAL A 152 7.29 8.41 7.35
C VAL A 152 7.64 8.20 5.88
N GLU A 153 8.72 7.46 5.63
CA GLU A 153 8.99 6.89 4.31
C GLU A 153 8.41 5.46 4.28
N ALA A 154 7.24 5.32 3.66
CA ALA A 154 6.54 4.04 3.57
C ALA A 154 7.23 3.10 2.57
N SER A 155 7.17 1.80 2.84
CA SER A 155 7.63 0.78 1.90
C SER A 155 6.64 0.66 0.74
N GLN A 156 7.14 0.40 -0.47
CA GLN A 156 6.29 0.11 -1.62
C GLN A 156 5.70 -1.31 -1.56
N SER A 157 6.50 -2.24 -1.04
CA SER A 157 6.20 -3.66 -1.08
C SER A 157 5.24 -4.11 0.02
N ALA A 158 4.91 -3.21 0.95
CA ALA A 158 4.03 -3.47 2.07
C ALA A 158 3.02 -2.35 2.25
N VAL A 159 1.90 -2.68 2.91
CA VAL A 159 0.92 -1.69 3.35
C VAL A 159 1.44 -1.00 4.61
N THR A 160 1.41 0.33 4.64
CA THR A 160 1.70 1.11 5.84
C THR A 160 0.42 1.72 6.38
N CYS A 161 0.06 1.38 7.62
CA CYS A 161 -1.07 1.94 8.34
C CYS A 161 -0.60 3.03 9.30
N ILE A 162 -1.23 4.20 9.24
CA ILE A 162 -0.98 5.34 10.11
C ILE A 162 -2.25 5.58 10.92
N GLU A 163 -2.18 5.40 12.24
CA GLU A 163 -3.36 5.44 13.11
C GLU A 163 -3.21 6.46 14.24
N HIS A 164 -4.30 7.17 14.51
CA HIS A 164 -4.43 8.08 15.66
C HIS A 164 -3.42 9.24 15.71
N ILE A 165 -2.67 9.48 14.63
CA ILE A 165 -1.68 10.56 14.59
C ILE A 165 -2.38 11.91 14.72
N ASN A 166 -1.90 12.72 15.67
CA ASN A 166 -2.33 14.10 15.86
C ASN A 166 -1.11 15.01 15.75
N ALA A 167 -0.98 15.74 14.63
CA ALA A 167 0.20 16.52 14.31
C ALA A 167 -0.12 17.73 13.43
N ASP A 168 0.64 18.82 13.61
CA ASP A 168 0.51 20.01 12.77
C ASP A 168 0.93 19.71 11.32
N VAL A 169 2.02 18.95 11.14
CA VAL A 169 2.52 18.55 9.82
C VAL A 169 2.99 17.11 9.86
N LEU A 170 2.58 16.33 8.87
CA LEU A 170 3.11 14.98 8.61
C LEU A 170 3.57 14.87 7.15
N ASP A 171 4.85 14.57 6.96
CA ASP A 171 5.44 14.29 5.66
C ASP A 171 5.43 12.77 5.38
N ILE A 172 4.92 12.35 4.23
CA ILE A 172 4.83 10.94 3.84
C ILE A 172 5.42 10.76 2.45
N THR A 173 6.42 9.89 2.32
CA THR A 173 6.77 9.32 1.01
C THR A 173 5.85 8.15 0.74
N LEU A 174 5.08 8.23 -0.35
CA LEU A 174 3.98 7.32 -0.61
C LEU A 174 4.42 5.96 -1.16
N GLY A 175 3.82 4.92 -0.57
CA GLY A 175 3.63 3.57 -1.09
C GLY A 175 2.15 3.20 -0.97
N ASN A 176 1.83 2.01 -0.47
CA ASN A 176 0.45 1.63 -0.12
C ASN A 176 0.10 2.13 1.29
N VAL A 177 -0.40 3.37 1.43
CA VAL A 177 -0.62 4.00 2.75
C VAL A 177 -2.10 4.14 3.10
N LEU A 178 -2.45 3.70 4.31
CA LEU A 178 -3.77 3.79 4.91
C LEU A 178 -3.72 4.69 6.15
N PHE A 179 -4.67 5.61 6.28
CA PHE A 179 -4.80 6.51 7.43
C PHE A 179 -6.11 6.22 8.18
N TYR A 180 -6.03 6.07 9.49
CA TYR A 180 -7.17 5.81 10.37
C TYR A 180 -7.20 6.78 11.55
N ASN A 181 -8.33 7.44 11.75
CA ASN A 181 -8.59 8.30 12.91
C ASN A 181 -7.49 9.36 13.18
N CYS A 182 -6.88 9.89 12.12
CA CYS A 182 -5.84 10.91 12.21
C CYS A 182 -6.43 12.31 12.26
N ARG A 183 -5.72 13.24 12.90
CA ARG A 183 -6.04 14.67 12.95
C ARG A 183 -4.81 15.47 12.56
N LEU A 184 -4.82 16.06 11.38
CA LEU A 184 -3.64 16.71 10.81
C LEU A 184 -3.99 18.11 10.32
N ASP A 185 -3.19 19.11 10.64
CA ASP A 185 -3.37 20.43 10.00
C ASP A 185 -2.84 20.35 8.56
N SER A 186 -1.68 19.72 8.34
CA SER A 186 -1.12 19.50 7.01
C SER A 186 -0.59 18.08 6.82
N LEU A 187 -1.03 17.42 5.75
CA LEU A 187 -0.46 16.18 5.26
C LEU A 187 0.22 16.42 3.91
N ARG A 188 1.53 16.19 3.86
CA ARG A 188 2.33 16.35 2.64
C ARG A 188 2.77 14.99 2.16
N MET A 189 2.39 14.66 0.93
CA MET A 189 2.60 13.35 0.36
C MET A 189 3.45 13.47 -0.91
N THR A 190 4.48 12.64 -1.05
CA THR A 190 5.33 12.62 -2.24
C THR A 190 5.34 11.22 -2.85
N SER A 191 4.92 11.08 -4.11
CA SER A 191 5.12 9.85 -4.89
C SER A 191 6.51 9.84 -5.52
N ARG A 192 7.29 8.77 -5.29
CA ARG A 192 8.63 8.60 -5.89
C ARG A 192 8.69 7.49 -6.94
N TYR A 193 7.57 6.85 -7.29
CA TYR A 193 7.57 5.59 -8.04
C TYR A 193 6.61 5.58 -9.23
N ASP A 194 6.98 4.80 -10.27
CA ASP A 194 6.19 4.63 -11.49
C ASP A 194 5.10 3.57 -11.24
N SER A 195 3.93 3.97 -10.74
CA SER A 195 2.76 3.09 -10.60
C SER A 195 1.49 3.89 -10.23
N GLN A 196 0.33 3.22 -10.24
CA GLN A 196 -0.90 3.75 -9.67
C GLN A 196 -0.71 3.96 -8.16
N LEU A 197 -1.06 5.15 -7.69
CA LEU A 197 -1.01 5.52 -6.28
C LEU A 197 -2.41 5.37 -5.70
N SER A 198 -2.54 4.57 -4.65
CA SER A 198 -3.78 4.46 -3.89
C SER A 198 -3.54 4.79 -2.43
N THR A 199 -4.31 5.74 -1.89
CA THR A 199 -4.34 6.03 -0.46
C THR A 199 -5.76 5.95 0.08
N VAL A 200 -5.91 5.63 1.37
CA VAL A 200 -7.21 5.47 2.02
C VAL A 200 -7.26 6.30 3.30
N PHE A 201 -8.29 7.12 3.46
CA PHE A 201 -8.55 7.90 4.68
C PHE A 201 -9.84 7.44 5.35
N THR A 202 -9.75 6.93 6.58
CA THR A 202 -10.94 6.54 7.36
C THR A 202 -11.00 7.34 8.65
N ASP A 203 -12.13 8.00 8.89
CA ASP A 203 -12.37 8.81 10.10
C ASP A 203 -11.30 9.87 10.40
N CYS A 204 -10.62 10.36 9.36
CA CYS A 204 -9.56 11.37 9.49
C CYS A 204 -10.11 12.79 9.36
N THR A 205 -9.58 13.74 10.13
CA THR A 205 -9.79 15.18 9.90
C THR A 205 -8.47 15.78 9.46
N ILE A 206 -8.42 16.34 8.25
CA ILE A 206 -7.22 16.93 7.69
C ILE A 206 -7.58 18.31 7.12
N ASP A 207 -6.86 19.36 7.49
CA ASP A 207 -7.12 20.66 6.88
C ASP A 207 -6.55 20.67 5.46
N ASP A 208 -5.24 20.54 5.28
CA ASP A 208 -4.62 20.60 3.96
C ASP A 208 -3.87 19.31 3.60
N VAL A 209 -4.23 18.70 2.47
CA VAL A 209 -3.46 17.63 1.82
C VAL A 209 -2.75 18.18 0.60
N VAL A 210 -1.43 18.02 0.54
CA VAL A 210 -0.63 18.34 -0.65
C VAL A 210 0.02 17.06 -1.16
N LEU A 211 -0.41 16.60 -2.33
CA LEU A 211 0.19 15.47 -3.04
C LEU A 211 1.10 15.98 -4.15
N LYS A 212 2.40 15.68 -4.05
CA LYS A 212 3.36 15.82 -5.15
C LYS A 212 3.55 14.49 -5.87
N SER A 213 3.13 14.43 -7.13
CA SER A 213 3.30 13.26 -7.98
C SER A 213 4.43 13.48 -8.97
N ASP A 214 5.62 12.97 -8.65
CA ASP A 214 6.77 13.08 -9.56
C ASP A 214 6.79 11.96 -10.61
N ARG A 215 6.03 10.87 -10.40
CA ARG A 215 6.12 9.63 -11.19
C ARG A 215 4.81 8.88 -11.47
N THR A 216 3.66 9.40 -11.04
CA THR A 216 2.36 8.70 -11.12
C THR A 216 1.35 9.42 -12.00
N GLU A 217 0.75 8.68 -12.94
CA GLU A 217 -0.34 9.14 -13.81
C GLU A 217 -1.74 8.86 -13.25
N ASP A 218 -1.91 7.87 -12.37
CA ASP A 218 -3.21 7.51 -11.76
C ASP A 218 -3.15 7.60 -10.24
N VAL A 219 -3.91 8.54 -9.70
CA VAL A 219 -4.08 8.77 -8.26
C VAL A 219 -5.48 8.38 -7.86
N THR A 220 -5.59 7.45 -6.91
CA THR A 220 -6.84 7.07 -6.28
C THR A 220 -6.82 7.42 -4.79
N VAL A 221 -7.83 8.18 -4.35
CA VAL A 221 -8.08 8.46 -2.93
C VAL A 221 -9.39 7.81 -2.53
N ASN A 222 -9.32 6.82 -1.65
CA ASN A 222 -10.48 6.16 -1.08
C ASN A 222 -10.71 6.63 0.36
N GLY A 223 -11.90 6.38 0.89
CA GLY A 223 -12.15 6.67 2.30
C GLY A 223 -13.61 6.78 2.68
N SER A 224 -13.83 6.80 3.99
CA SER A 224 -15.15 7.01 4.61
C SER A 224 -15.00 7.72 5.94
N GLY A 225 -15.97 8.58 6.30
CA GLY A 225 -15.97 9.29 7.58
C GLY A 225 -14.89 10.37 7.71
N ASN A 226 -14.10 10.61 6.66
CA ASN A 226 -13.06 11.63 6.66
C ASN A 226 -13.62 13.03 6.32
N SER A 227 -12.93 14.07 6.79
CA SER A 227 -13.13 15.48 6.42
C SER A 227 -11.77 16.07 6.05
N ILE A 228 -11.58 16.33 4.75
CA ILE A 228 -10.40 16.96 4.18
C ILE A 228 -10.82 18.34 3.65
N ASN A 229 -10.26 19.43 4.19
CA ASN A 229 -10.66 20.77 3.75
C ASN A 229 -10.16 21.07 2.34
N THR A 230 -8.85 20.99 2.12
CA THR A 230 -8.22 21.21 0.82
C THR A 230 -7.42 19.99 0.39
N PHE A 231 -7.58 19.57 -0.86
CA PHE A 231 -6.68 18.60 -1.49
C PHE A 231 -6.03 19.23 -2.73
N VAL A 232 -4.71 19.40 -2.68
CA VAL A 232 -3.90 19.94 -3.77
C VAL A 232 -3.08 18.83 -4.40
N TRP A 233 -3.23 18.62 -5.70
CA TRP A 233 -2.37 17.73 -6.48
C TRP A 233 -1.40 18.53 -7.34
N LEU A 234 -0.11 18.45 -7.02
CA LEU A 234 1.00 18.93 -7.82
C LEU A 234 1.44 17.79 -8.75
N ASP A 235 1.09 17.89 -10.04
CA ASP A 235 1.48 16.91 -11.07
C ASP A 235 2.76 17.36 -11.74
N SER A 236 3.88 16.74 -11.34
CA SER A 236 5.23 17.02 -11.82
C SER A 236 5.77 15.90 -12.71
N TYR A 237 4.95 14.91 -13.10
CA TYR A 237 5.42 13.82 -13.94
C TYR A 237 5.82 14.36 -15.33
N PRO A 238 6.98 13.99 -15.92
CA PRO A 238 7.43 14.53 -17.22
C PRO A 238 7.01 13.73 -18.47
N LYS A 239 6.33 12.56 -18.38
CA LYS A 239 6.07 11.71 -19.56
C LYS A 239 4.90 12.15 -20.45
N THR A 240 4.94 11.76 -21.72
CA THR A 240 4.13 12.30 -22.83
C THR A 240 2.65 11.88 -22.90
N ASP A 241 2.11 11.20 -21.89
CA ASP A 241 0.71 10.80 -21.93
C ASP A 241 -0.19 12.03 -21.88
N LYS A 242 -1.29 11.98 -22.64
CA LYS A 242 -2.20 13.12 -22.77
C LYS A 242 -3.04 13.33 -21.51
N HIS A 243 -3.16 12.32 -20.66
CA HIS A 243 -4.14 12.28 -19.58
C HIS A 243 -3.50 11.94 -18.24
N ALA A 244 -3.87 12.69 -17.20
CA ALA A 244 -3.62 12.36 -15.80
C ALA A 244 -4.95 11.93 -15.16
N TYR A 245 -4.96 10.85 -14.39
CA TYR A 245 -6.16 10.25 -13.81
C TYR A 245 -6.23 10.52 -12.31
N MET A 246 -7.37 11.04 -11.85
CA MET A 246 -7.65 11.27 -10.44
C MET A 246 -9.01 10.68 -10.07
N ASN A 247 -9.02 9.75 -9.12
CA ASN A 247 -10.21 9.01 -8.69
C ASN A 247 -10.47 9.23 -7.19
N PHE A 248 -11.53 9.97 -6.86
CA PHE A 248 -11.96 10.19 -5.48
C PHE A 248 -13.14 9.29 -5.10
N ASN A 249 -12.83 8.19 -4.43
CA ASN A 249 -13.80 7.27 -3.84
C ASN A 249 -14.14 7.63 -2.39
N THR A 250 -14.24 8.92 -2.09
CA THR A 250 -14.62 9.48 -0.79
C THR A 250 -15.47 10.74 -1.00
N THR A 251 -16.36 11.02 -0.05
CA THR A 251 -17.13 12.28 -0.01
C THR A 251 -16.52 13.32 0.93
N GLY A 252 -15.38 13.01 1.57
CA GLY A 252 -14.81 13.82 2.64
C GLY A 252 -14.00 15.03 2.19
N ILE A 253 -13.66 15.14 0.91
CA ILE A 253 -12.85 16.25 0.36
C ILE A 253 -13.78 17.42 0.00
N LYS A 254 -13.55 18.62 0.55
CA LYS A 254 -14.38 19.80 0.30
C LYS A 254 -13.93 20.58 -0.93
N ASP A 255 -12.65 20.90 -0.99
CA ASP A 255 -12.02 21.68 -2.06
C ASP A 255 -10.89 20.88 -2.73
N PHE A 256 -10.85 20.90 -4.07
CA PHE A 256 -9.82 20.24 -4.86
C PHE A 256 -9.18 21.19 -5.87
N GLU A 257 -7.85 21.20 -5.87
CA GLU A 257 -7.01 21.97 -6.80
C GLU A 257 -5.97 21.06 -7.47
N TRP A 258 -5.86 21.15 -8.79
CA TRP A 258 -4.84 20.45 -9.57
C TRP A 258 -3.90 21.45 -10.23
N LYS A 259 -2.58 21.24 -10.07
CA LYS A 259 -1.51 22.10 -10.57
C LYS A 259 -0.51 21.26 -11.37
N PRO A 260 -0.62 21.22 -12.70
CA PRO A 260 0.40 20.61 -13.54
C PRO A 260 1.65 21.51 -13.63
N GLU A 261 2.83 20.95 -13.36
CA GLU A 261 4.12 21.67 -13.47
C GLU A 261 4.75 21.56 -14.87
N LEU A 262 4.39 20.56 -15.66
CA LEU A 262 4.95 20.28 -17.01
C LEU A 262 3.86 20.22 -18.08
N THR A 263 4.26 20.12 -19.37
CA THR A 263 3.46 20.10 -20.62
C THR A 263 1.95 19.84 -20.47
N ALA A 264 1.13 20.60 -21.20
CA ALA A 264 -0.32 20.46 -21.25
C ALA A 264 -0.79 18.99 -21.36
N ARG A 265 -1.29 18.45 -20.24
CA ARG A 265 -2.09 17.23 -20.17
C ARG A 265 -3.51 17.61 -19.79
N ASP A 266 -4.46 16.76 -20.15
CA ASP A 266 -5.82 16.84 -19.62
C ASP A 266 -5.91 16.02 -18.32
N ILE A 267 -6.83 16.37 -17.41
CA ILE A 267 -7.11 15.56 -16.22
C ILE A 267 -8.42 14.78 -16.40
N VAL A 268 -8.36 13.45 -16.37
CA VAL A 268 -9.55 12.61 -16.24
C VAL A 268 -9.87 12.47 -14.75
N PHE A 269 -10.98 13.07 -14.33
CA PHE A 269 -11.36 13.15 -12.92
C PHE A 269 -12.67 12.38 -12.67
N SER A 270 -12.64 11.42 -11.75
CA SER A 270 -13.83 10.73 -11.26
C SER A 270 -14.00 10.94 -9.75
N ARG A 271 -15.24 11.05 -9.27
CA ARG A 271 -15.49 11.21 -7.83
C ARG A 271 -16.83 10.68 -7.34
N LYS A 272 -16.92 10.47 -6.03
CA LYS A 272 -18.17 10.31 -5.28
C LYS A 272 -18.56 11.61 -4.57
N GLY A 273 -19.79 12.09 -4.73
CA GLY A 273 -20.34 13.25 -4.00
C GLY A 273 -20.07 14.62 -4.64
N SER A 274 -20.20 15.70 -3.86
CA SER A 274 -20.06 17.10 -4.32
C SER A 274 -18.77 17.78 -3.81
N ILE A 275 -17.93 18.33 -4.70
CA ILE A 275 -16.68 19.08 -4.38
C ILE A 275 -16.73 20.43 -5.13
N ARG A 276 -16.26 21.49 -4.48
CA ARG A 276 -16.00 22.79 -5.12
C ARG A 276 -14.57 22.77 -5.68
N SER A 277 -14.42 23.06 -6.97
CA SER A 277 -13.10 23.20 -7.57
C SER A 277 -12.97 24.61 -8.13
N SER A 278 -11.82 25.24 -7.89
CA SER A 278 -11.47 26.53 -8.47
C SER A 278 -11.11 26.44 -9.95
N ALA A 279 -10.85 25.23 -10.46
CA ALA A 279 -10.46 24.95 -11.84
C ALA A 279 -11.50 24.15 -12.64
N LEU A 280 -12.47 23.49 -11.98
CA LEU A 280 -13.40 22.52 -12.61
C LEU A 280 -14.86 22.82 -12.26
N GLU A 281 -15.71 23.10 -13.27
CA GLU A 281 -17.16 23.00 -13.11
C GLU A 281 -17.57 21.52 -13.08
N ALA A 282 -17.82 20.97 -11.89
CA ALA A 282 -18.30 19.60 -11.72
C ALA A 282 -19.80 19.52 -11.96
N VAL A 283 -20.24 18.68 -12.92
CA VAL A 283 -21.65 18.36 -13.14
C VAL A 283 -22.10 17.29 -12.11
N PRO A 284 -23.21 17.46 -11.38
CA PRO A 284 -23.61 16.50 -10.33
C PRO A 284 -24.28 15.23 -10.87
N ASP A 285 -23.91 14.10 -10.23
CA ASP A 285 -24.53 12.77 -10.13
C ASP A 285 -25.42 12.23 -11.26
N THR A 286 -24.92 11.21 -11.96
CA THR A 286 -25.62 9.93 -12.20
C THR A 286 -24.58 8.82 -12.49
N VAL A 287 -24.52 7.78 -11.64
CA VAL A 287 -24.16 6.35 -11.89
C VAL A 287 -23.24 6.00 -13.10
N PRO A 288 -22.26 5.08 -12.92
CA PRO A 288 -20.86 5.28 -13.31
C PRO A 288 -20.71 5.72 -14.76
N TYR A 289 -20.36 6.99 -14.96
CA TYR A 289 -19.85 7.45 -16.24
C TYR A 289 -18.42 7.94 -16.02
N ILE A 290 -17.52 7.35 -16.81
CA ILE A 290 -16.23 7.93 -17.16
C ILE A 290 -16.58 9.28 -17.80
N SER A 291 -16.50 10.37 -17.05
CA SER A 291 -16.41 11.68 -17.65
C SER A 291 -14.95 11.90 -17.99
N ASP A 292 -14.60 11.67 -19.26
CA ASP A 292 -13.41 12.27 -19.85
C ASP A 292 -13.60 13.80 -19.76
N LEU A 293 -13.19 14.41 -18.66
CA LEU A 293 -13.12 15.86 -18.55
C LEU A 293 -11.82 16.30 -19.23
N ILE A 294 -11.84 16.35 -20.56
CA ILE A 294 -10.70 16.78 -21.35
C ILE A 294 -10.55 18.30 -21.18
N ILE A 295 -9.60 18.75 -20.37
CA ILE A 295 -9.26 20.17 -20.19
C ILE A 295 -8.03 20.48 -21.01
N SER A 296 -8.27 20.81 -22.27
CA SER A 296 -7.20 21.24 -23.16
C SER A 296 -6.90 22.72 -22.91
N TYR A 297 -5.69 23.02 -22.45
CA TYR A 297 -5.17 24.38 -22.40
C TYR A 297 -4.69 24.83 -23.80
N PRO A 298 -4.79 26.14 -24.13
CA PRO A 298 -4.33 26.71 -25.39
C PRO A 298 -2.80 26.69 -25.57
#